data_AF-A0A949KV35-F1
#
_entry.id   AF-A0A949KV35-F1
#
_cell.length_a   1.000
_cell.length_b   1.000
_cell.length_c   1.000
_cell.angle_alpha   90.00
_cell.angle_beta   90.00
_cell.angle_gamma   90.00
#
_symmetry.space_group_name_H-M   'P 1'
#
loop_
_entity.id
_entity.type
_entity.pdbx_description
1 polymer ?
#
loop_
_entity_poly.entity_id
_entity_poly.type
_entity_poly.pdbx_seq_one_letter_code
_entity_poly.pdbx_strand_id
1 'polypeptide(L)'
;MKLLRTLLLTTLLLAVAGPAPAFLGFFSQYKEVKAENGQVIIPVDRVSDGKAHHFRFKDAGVELTFFVLKSSDGAIRVAFDACDVCYHAKKGYSQDKDFMICNNCGMKFHSLRIGDVEGGCNPAPLKRAVEGDSIVIATSDLAAGKRFFQ
;
A
#
# COMPACT_ATOMS: atom_id res chain seq x y z
N MET A 1 -12.81 -75.46 17.83
CA MET A 1 -11.86 -74.44 17.34
C MET A 1 -12.55 -73.64 16.24
N LYS A 2 -13.07 -72.46 16.60
CA LYS A 2 -13.85 -71.59 15.70
C LYS A 2 -12.87 -70.81 14.81
N LEU A 3 -12.66 -71.24 13.57
CA LEU A 3 -11.95 -70.42 12.58
C LEU A 3 -12.93 -69.37 12.04
N LEU A 4 -12.74 -68.17 12.56
CA LEU A 4 -13.48 -66.96 12.28
C LEU A 4 -13.19 -66.49 10.85
N ARG A 5 -14.27 -66.25 10.09
CA ARG A 5 -14.27 -65.63 8.77
C ARG A 5 -13.71 -64.20 8.88
N THR A 6 -12.63 -63.90 8.18
CA THR A 6 -12.17 -62.50 8.02
C THR A 6 -12.55 -62.04 6.61
N LEU A 7 -13.66 -61.31 6.52
CA LEU A 7 -14.08 -60.61 5.31
C LEU A 7 -13.11 -59.42 5.10
N LEU A 8 -12.43 -59.36 3.96
CA LEU A 8 -11.63 -58.20 3.56
C LEU A 8 -12.60 -57.06 3.23
N LEU A 9 -12.65 -56.02 4.07
CA LEU A 9 -13.36 -54.78 3.77
C LEU A 9 -12.30 -53.70 3.47
N THR A 10 -11.87 -53.62 2.22
CA THR A 10 -11.02 -52.51 1.75
C THR A 10 -11.90 -51.32 1.42
N THR A 11 -12.17 -50.47 2.39
CA THR A 11 -12.66 -49.10 2.15
C THR A 11 -11.46 -48.17 2.09
N LEU A 12 -10.89 -47.96 0.90
CA LEU A 12 -9.92 -46.88 0.69
C LEU A 12 -10.67 -45.64 0.20
N LEU A 13 -10.70 -44.63 1.08
CA LEU A 13 -11.26 -43.30 0.89
C LEU A 13 -10.82 -42.70 -0.46
N LEU A 14 -11.79 -42.38 -1.33
CA LEU A 14 -11.56 -41.41 -2.40
C LEU A 14 -11.37 -40.03 -1.75
N ALA A 15 -10.14 -39.55 -1.69
CA ALA A 15 -9.86 -38.15 -1.39
C ALA A 15 -10.43 -37.31 -2.55
N VAL A 16 -11.59 -36.70 -2.33
CA VAL A 16 -12.14 -35.70 -3.24
C VAL A 16 -11.27 -34.47 -3.08
N ALA A 17 -10.34 -34.28 -4.01
CA ALA A 17 -9.63 -33.01 -4.18
C ALA A 17 -10.66 -31.95 -4.61
N GLY A 18 -11.32 -31.34 -3.63
CA GLY A 18 -12.08 -30.11 -3.86
C GLY A 18 -11.10 -29.00 -4.24
N PRO A 19 -11.48 -28.07 -5.15
CA PRO A 19 -10.64 -26.94 -5.46
C PRO A 19 -10.45 -26.13 -4.18
N ALA A 20 -9.24 -26.15 -3.64
CA ALA A 20 -8.84 -25.16 -2.64
C ALA A 20 -9.07 -23.79 -3.28
N PRO A 21 -9.82 -22.88 -2.64
CA PRO A 21 -9.90 -21.53 -3.16
C PRO A 21 -8.48 -20.99 -3.11
N ALA A 22 -7.87 -20.82 -4.29
CA ALA A 22 -6.71 -19.99 -4.46
C ALA A 22 -7.09 -18.65 -3.83
N PHE A 23 -6.51 -18.33 -2.68
CA PHE A 23 -6.56 -17.01 -2.07
C PHE A 23 -5.70 -16.11 -2.97
N LEU A 24 -6.28 -15.80 -4.13
CA LEU A 24 -5.74 -14.90 -5.11
C LEU A 24 -5.67 -13.52 -4.44
N GLY A 25 -4.48 -12.93 -4.40
CA GLY A 25 -4.25 -11.56 -3.98
C GLY A 25 -4.86 -10.54 -4.96
N PHE A 26 -6.17 -10.65 -5.22
CA PHE A 26 -6.91 -9.78 -6.14
C PHE A 26 -7.37 -8.45 -5.53
N PHE A 27 -7.02 -8.17 -4.28
CA PHE A 27 -7.26 -6.86 -3.70
C PHE A 27 -6.09 -5.92 -4.03
N SER A 28 -6.32 -4.98 -4.95
CA SER A 28 -5.41 -3.86 -5.19
C SER A 28 -5.12 -3.13 -3.87
N GLN A 29 -3.85 -3.02 -3.49
CA GLN A 29 -3.43 -2.26 -2.30
C GLN A 29 -3.78 -0.76 -2.37
N TYR A 30 -3.99 -0.23 -3.59
CA TYR A 30 -4.26 1.18 -3.83
C TYR A 30 -5.76 1.47 -3.94
N LYS A 31 -6.22 2.46 -3.16
CA LYS A 31 -7.54 3.10 -3.31
C LYS A 31 -7.48 4.16 -4.41
N GLU A 32 -8.41 4.15 -5.35
CA GLU A 32 -8.48 5.19 -6.39
C GLU A 32 -9.05 6.50 -5.83
N VAL A 33 -8.38 7.61 -6.11
CA VAL A 33 -8.84 8.97 -5.78
C VAL A 33 -9.11 9.76 -7.05
N LYS A 34 -10.07 10.68 -6.97
CA LYS A 34 -10.41 11.61 -8.05
C LYS A 34 -10.13 13.03 -7.60
N ALA A 35 -9.85 13.88 -8.57
CA ALA A 35 -9.69 15.30 -8.32
C ALA A 35 -11.03 16.03 -8.46
N GLU A 36 -11.27 16.98 -7.58
CA GLU A 36 -12.36 17.95 -7.64
C GLU A 36 -11.72 19.34 -7.56
N ASN A 37 -12.04 20.23 -8.50
CA ASN A 37 -11.50 21.60 -8.54
C ASN A 37 -9.97 21.70 -8.42
N GLY A 38 -9.24 20.76 -9.06
CA GLY A 38 -7.77 20.74 -9.03
C GLY A 38 -7.15 20.20 -7.73
N GLN A 39 -7.95 19.53 -6.89
CA GLN A 39 -7.48 18.99 -5.61
C GLN A 39 -7.96 17.55 -5.41
N VAL A 40 -7.14 16.75 -4.76
CA VAL A 40 -7.54 15.48 -4.14
C VAL A 40 -7.78 15.74 -2.67
N ILE A 41 -8.96 15.36 -2.19
CA ILE A 41 -9.38 15.56 -0.79
C ILE A 41 -9.56 14.19 -0.13
N ILE A 42 -8.86 13.97 0.99
CA ILE A 42 -8.91 12.72 1.75
C ILE A 42 -9.32 13.03 3.19
N PRO A 43 -10.41 12.46 3.72
CA PRO A 43 -10.77 12.66 5.12
C PRO A 43 -9.70 12.11 6.08
N VAL A 44 -9.39 12.87 7.13
CA VAL A 44 -8.34 12.54 8.11
C VAL A 44 -8.65 11.24 8.87
N ASP A 45 -9.92 11.00 9.20
CA ASP A 45 -10.37 9.81 9.93
C ASP A 45 -10.09 8.50 9.16
N ARG A 46 -10.13 8.54 7.82
CA ARG A 46 -9.85 7.40 6.93
C ARG A 46 -8.40 6.93 6.95
N VAL A 47 -7.51 7.73 7.55
CA VAL A 47 -6.06 7.49 7.58
C VAL A 47 -5.43 7.67 8.95
N SER A 48 -6.25 7.76 10.01
CA SER A 48 -5.82 8.05 11.37
C SER A 48 -5.60 6.79 12.23
N ASP A 49 -5.65 5.59 11.67
CA ASP A 49 -5.49 4.31 12.39
C ASP A 49 -4.01 3.91 12.62
N GLY A 50 -3.07 4.81 12.28
CA GLY A 50 -1.63 4.58 12.37
C GLY A 50 -1.06 3.73 11.23
N LYS A 51 -1.89 3.31 10.26
CA LYS A 51 -1.45 2.53 9.11
C LYS A 51 -1.25 3.41 7.88
N ALA A 52 -0.33 2.99 7.01
CA ALA A 52 -0.19 3.53 5.68
C ALA A 52 -1.38 3.10 4.82
N HIS A 53 -2.05 4.08 4.23
CA HIS A 53 -3.07 3.87 3.23
C HIS A 53 -2.55 4.32 1.88
N HIS A 54 -2.52 3.40 0.93
CA HIS A 54 -2.03 3.64 -0.41
C HIS A 54 -3.16 4.09 -1.32
N PHE A 55 -2.85 5.07 -2.16
CA PHE A 55 -3.77 5.70 -3.10
C PHE A 55 -3.16 5.73 -4.50
N ARG A 56 -4.04 5.73 -5.51
CA ARG A 56 -3.68 5.97 -6.91
C ARG A 56 -4.48 7.13 -7.46
N PHE A 57 -3.80 8.02 -8.18
CA PHE A 57 -4.40 9.11 -8.94
C PHE A 57 -3.97 8.98 -10.40
N LYS A 58 -4.93 9.04 -11.33
CA LYS A 58 -4.65 8.97 -12.77
C LYS A 58 -4.58 10.37 -13.35
N ASP A 59 -3.45 10.70 -13.96
CA ASP A 59 -3.25 11.99 -14.63
C ASP A 59 -2.65 11.79 -16.02
N ALA A 60 -3.41 12.18 -17.05
CA ALA A 60 -3.03 12.06 -18.46
C ALA A 60 -2.49 10.65 -18.85
N GLY A 61 -3.13 9.59 -18.33
CA GLY A 61 -2.74 8.20 -18.61
C GLY A 61 -1.59 7.66 -17.76
N VAL A 62 -0.97 8.48 -16.90
CA VAL A 62 0.03 8.05 -15.92
C VAL A 62 -0.66 7.76 -14.58
N GLU A 63 -0.36 6.61 -13.98
CA GLU A 63 -0.81 6.29 -12.63
C GLU A 63 0.22 6.79 -11.61
N LEU A 64 -0.20 7.72 -10.75
CA LEU A 64 0.61 8.30 -9.69
C LEU A 64 0.20 7.65 -8.37
N THR A 65 1.10 6.90 -7.76
CA THR A 65 0.85 6.24 -6.48
C THR A 65 1.51 6.98 -5.32
N PHE A 66 0.79 7.06 -4.21
CA PHE A 66 1.25 7.73 -3.00
C PHE A 66 0.61 7.06 -1.78
N PHE A 67 1.11 7.34 -0.60
CA PHE A 67 0.52 6.86 0.64
C PHE A 67 0.40 7.96 1.68
N VAL A 68 -0.56 7.75 2.58
CA VAL A 68 -0.82 8.63 3.72
C VAL A 68 -0.79 7.79 4.99
N LEU A 69 -0.16 8.29 6.04
CA LEU A 69 -0.24 7.71 7.39
C LEU A 69 -0.25 8.80 8.45
N LYS A 70 -0.90 8.52 9.58
CA LYS A 70 -0.70 9.27 10.82
C LYS A 70 0.48 8.66 11.57
N SER A 71 1.58 9.40 11.67
CA SER A 71 2.77 8.94 12.42
C SER A 71 2.53 8.96 13.93
N SER A 72 3.45 8.34 14.68
CA SER A 72 3.37 8.20 16.14
C SER A 72 3.38 9.53 16.91
N ASP A 73 3.89 10.61 16.31
CA ASP A 73 3.79 12.00 16.80
C ASP A 73 2.42 12.67 16.52
N GLY A 74 1.49 11.96 15.88
CA GLY A 74 0.17 12.45 15.51
C GLY A 74 0.12 13.24 14.19
N ALA A 75 1.25 13.47 13.52
CA ALA A 75 1.28 14.21 12.27
C ALA A 75 0.79 13.38 11.08
N ILE A 76 0.11 14.03 10.12
CA ILE A 76 -0.26 13.41 8.84
C ILE A 76 0.93 13.47 7.89
N ARG A 77 1.45 12.31 7.50
CA ARG A 77 2.57 12.15 6.57
C ARG A 77 2.04 11.74 5.20
N VAL A 78 2.55 12.38 4.16
CA VAL A 78 2.20 12.07 2.77
C VAL A 78 3.48 12.02 1.95
N ALA A 79 3.64 10.96 1.17
CA ALA A 79 4.76 10.78 0.26
C ALA A 79 4.32 10.00 -0.97
N PHE A 80 5.01 10.21 -2.08
CA PHE A 80 4.90 9.33 -3.23
C PHE A 80 5.33 7.92 -2.84
N ASP A 81 4.74 6.93 -3.50
CA ASP A 81 5.13 5.53 -3.32
C ASP A 81 6.38 5.19 -4.16
N ALA A 82 7.39 6.06 -4.06
CA ALA A 82 8.62 6.07 -4.82
C ALA A 82 9.70 6.90 -4.11
N CYS A 83 10.96 6.76 -4.52
CA CYS A 83 12.09 7.59 -4.09
C CYS A 83 13.04 7.83 -5.26
N ASP A 84 13.99 8.75 -5.08
CA ASP A 84 14.91 9.15 -6.15
C ASP A 84 15.83 8.02 -6.63
N VAL A 85 16.02 6.98 -5.81
CA VAL A 85 16.95 5.87 -6.10
C VAL A 85 16.24 4.66 -6.71
N CYS A 86 15.13 4.20 -6.12
CA CYS A 86 14.51 2.91 -6.47
C CYS A 86 13.23 3.02 -7.30
N TYR A 87 12.80 4.22 -7.69
CA TYR A 87 11.51 4.41 -8.40
C TYR A 87 11.40 3.55 -9.68
N HIS A 88 12.50 3.33 -10.40
CA HIS A 88 12.53 2.53 -11.63
C HIS A 88 12.04 1.09 -11.42
N ALA A 89 12.14 0.54 -10.21
CA ALA A 89 11.67 -0.81 -9.91
C ALA A 89 10.14 -0.91 -9.72
N LYS A 90 9.44 0.22 -9.52
CA LYS A 90 7.98 0.31 -9.35
C LYS A 90 7.42 -0.60 -8.24
N LYS A 91 8.21 -0.88 -7.20
CA LYS A 91 7.81 -1.77 -6.09
C LYS A 91 7.17 -1.04 -4.89
N GLY A 92 7.36 0.28 -4.79
CA GLY A 92 6.79 1.08 -3.72
C GLY A 92 7.31 0.76 -2.32
N TYR A 93 6.47 1.04 -1.32
CA TYR A 93 6.75 0.91 0.10
C TYR A 93 5.67 0.12 0.83
N SER A 94 6.09 -0.65 1.82
CA SER A 94 5.21 -1.31 2.80
C SER A 94 5.47 -0.74 4.19
N GLN A 95 4.49 -0.85 5.10
CA GLN A 95 4.69 -0.46 6.49
C GLN A 95 4.95 -1.68 7.37
N ASP A 96 5.90 -1.56 8.28
CA ASP A 96 6.14 -2.45 9.40
C ASP A 96 6.24 -1.62 10.68
N LYS A 97 5.19 -1.69 11.51
CA LYS A 97 5.07 -0.88 12.73
C LYS A 97 5.26 0.62 12.40
N ASP A 98 6.24 1.26 13.02
CA ASP A 98 6.49 2.69 12.85
C ASP A 98 7.48 3.01 11.71
N PHE A 99 7.70 2.05 10.79
CA PHE A 99 8.63 2.19 9.69
C PHE A 99 7.96 1.95 8.34
N MET A 100 8.31 2.78 7.36
CA MET A 100 8.10 2.49 5.95
C MET A 100 9.33 1.76 5.40
N ILE A 101 9.11 0.69 4.64
CA ILE A 101 10.14 -0.17 4.07
C ILE A 101 10.07 -0.07 2.56
N CYS A 102 11.19 0.23 1.90
CA CYS A 102 11.26 0.14 0.44
C CYS A 102 11.16 -1.32 0.01
N ASN A 103 10.15 -1.67 -0.78
CA ASN A 103 9.93 -3.05 -1.24
C ASN A 103 10.98 -3.51 -2.27
N ASN A 104 11.84 -2.60 -2.75
CA ASN A 104 12.96 -2.96 -3.62
C ASN A 104 14.26 -3.28 -2.86
N CYS A 105 14.71 -2.38 -1.99
CA CYS A 105 16.03 -2.50 -1.34
C CYS A 105 15.97 -2.83 0.16
N GLY A 106 14.77 -2.91 0.76
CA GLY A 106 14.58 -3.30 2.15
C GLY A 106 14.96 -2.25 3.19
N MET A 107 15.43 -1.07 2.79
CA MET A 107 15.74 -0.01 3.75
C MET A 107 14.48 0.46 4.48
N LYS A 108 14.65 0.73 5.78
CA LYS A 108 13.58 1.13 6.70
C LYS A 108 13.70 2.60 7.05
N PHE A 109 12.58 3.32 7.03
CA PHE A 109 12.48 4.75 7.31
C PHE A 109 11.45 4.96 8.40
N HIS A 110 11.86 5.61 9.49
CA HIS A 110 10.94 5.95 10.58
C HIS A 110 9.81 6.85 10.06
N SER A 111 8.57 6.61 10.46
CA SER A 111 7.37 7.33 10.01
C SER A 111 7.50 8.85 10.19
N LEU A 112 8.09 9.28 11.31
CA LEU A 112 8.43 10.67 11.66
C LEU A 112 9.29 11.41 10.64
N ARG A 113 9.91 10.72 9.67
CA ARG A 113 10.73 11.33 8.61
C ARG A 113 9.99 11.44 7.29
N ILE A 114 8.85 10.78 7.16
CA ILE A 114 8.09 10.73 5.92
C ILE A 114 7.46 12.10 5.66
N GLY A 115 7.63 12.61 4.44
CA GLY A 115 7.12 13.93 4.05
C GLY A 115 7.98 15.12 4.48
N ASP A 116 8.98 14.93 5.35
CA ASP A 116 9.86 16.00 5.84
C ASP A 116 11.30 15.89 5.31
N VAL A 117 11.79 14.67 5.11
CA VAL A 117 13.14 14.43 4.57
C VAL A 117 13.04 14.19 3.06
N GLU A 118 13.77 14.99 2.30
CA GLU A 118 13.87 14.90 0.84
C GLU A 118 15.20 14.27 0.41
N GLY A 119 15.19 13.60 -0.74
CA GLY A 119 16.39 13.06 -1.38
C GLY A 119 16.70 11.61 -1.01
N GLY A 120 17.35 10.92 -1.95
CA GLY A 120 17.88 9.57 -1.75
C GLY A 120 16.79 8.51 -1.69
N CYS A 121 16.91 7.59 -0.74
CA CYS A 121 16.01 6.42 -0.66
C CYS A 121 14.76 6.63 0.21
N ASN A 122 14.63 7.75 0.92
CA ASN A 122 13.43 8.06 1.69
C ASN A 122 12.25 8.25 0.72
N PRO A 123 11.02 7.79 1.02
CA PRO A 123 9.85 8.15 0.22
C PRO A 123 9.83 9.64 -0.14
N ALA A 124 9.70 9.94 -1.43
CA ALA A 124 9.74 11.31 -1.92
C ALA A 124 8.55 12.10 -1.35
N PRO A 125 8.78 13.24 -0.65
CA PRO A 125 7.71 14.01 -0.05
C PRO A 125 6.65 14.44 -1.08
N LEU A 126 5.38 14.38 -0.67
CA LEU A 126 4.26 14.93 -1.41
C LEU A 126 3.62 16.03 -0.56
N LYS A 127 3.63 17.25 -1.09
CA LYS A 127 3.05 18.41 -0.41
C LYS A 127 1.55 18.20 -0.18
N ARG A 128 1.10 18.62 1.00
CA ARG A 128 -0.30 18.57 1.43
C ARG A 128 -0.59 19.72 2.39
N ALA A 129 -1.86 20.10 2.48
CA ALA A 129 -2.41 20.86 3.59
C ALA A 129 -3.35 19.97 4.41
N VAL A 130 -3.51 20.27 5.70
CA VAL A 130 -4.57 19.70 6.54
C VAL A 130 -5.50 20.84 6.90
N GLU A 131 -6.73 20.77 6.40
CA GLU A 131 -7.76 21.81 6.52
C GLU A 131 -8.97 21.20 7.25
N GLY A 132 -9.07 21.48 8.56
CA GLY A 132 -10.06 20.82 9.42
C GLY A 132 -9.88 19.30 9.39
N ASP A 133 -10.93 18.59 8.97
CA ASP A 133 -10.94 17.13 8.88
C ASP A 133 -10.49 16.58 7.52
N SER A 134 -9.91 17.43 6.67
CA SER A 134 -9.50 17.07 5.31
C SER A 134 -8.01 17.22 5.07
N ILE A 135 -7.43 16.26 4.36
CA ILE A 135 -6.09 16.34 3.77
C ILE A 135 -6.27 16.77 2.32
N VAL A 136 -5.68 17.91 1.96
CA VAL A 136 -5.80 18.53 0.64
C VAL A 136 -4.47 18.41 -0.08
N ILE A 137 -4.50 17.81 -1.27
CA ILE A 137 -3.33 17.64 -2.13
C ILE A 137 -3.66 18.28 -3.49
N ALA A 138 -2.88 19.28 -3.90
CA ALA A 138 -3.07 19.89 -5.22
C ALA A 138 -2.69 18.89 -6.31
N THR A 139 -3.46 18.83 -7.40
CA THR A 139 -3.13 17.96 -8.54
C THR A 139 -1.82 18.35 -9.20
N SER A 140 -1.40 19.63 -9.10
CA SER A 140 -0.09 20.09 -9.54
C SER A 140 1.06 19.47 -8.74
N ASP A 141 0.88 19.30 -7.42
CA ASP A 141 1.90 18.66 -6.56
C ASP A 141 2.00 17.16 -6.87
N LEU A 142 0.87 16.50 -7.13
CA LEU A 142 0.86 15.11 -7.63
C LEU A 142 1.57 15.01 -8.99
N ALA A 143 1.22 15.89 -9.93
CA ALA A 143 1.79 15.89 -11.28
C ALA A 143 3.31 16.11 -11.30
N ALA A 144 3.86 16.87 -10.35
CA ALA A 144 5.30 17.05 -10.19
C ALA A 144 6.06 15.73 -9.91
N GLY A 145 5.36 14.73 -9.37
CA GLY A 145 5.88 13.38 -9.14
C GLY A 145 5.86 12.45 -10.37
N LYS A 146 5.29 12.87 -11.52
CA LYS A 146 5.20 12.04 -12.74
C LYS A 146 6.52 11.37 -13.12
N ARG A 147 7.65 12.04 -12.90
CA ARG A 147 9.00 11.51 -13.17
C ARG A 147 9.28 10.15 -12.51
N PHE A 148 8.63 9.84 -11.38
CA PHE A 148 8.81 8.58 -10.69
C PHE A 148 8.00 7.42 -11.31
N PHE A 149 7.00 7.74 -12.13
CA PHE A 149 5.99 6.78 -12.59
C PHE A 149 5.98 6.55 -14.10
N GLN A 150 6.83 7.27 -14.85
CA GLN A 150 7.10 7.04 -16.27
C GLN A 150 8.11 5.91 -16.52
#